data_AF-A0AAD8AJL8-F1
#
_entry.id   AF-A0AAD8AJL8-F1
#
_cell.length_a   1.000
_cell.length_b   1.000
_cell.length_c   1.000
_cell.angle_alpha   90.00
_cell.angle_beta   90.00
_cell.angle_gamma   90.00
#
_symmetry.space_group_name_H-M   'P 1'
#
loop_
_entity.id
_entity.type
_entity.pdbx_description
1 polymer ?
#
loop_
_entity_poly.entity_id
_entity_poly.type
_entity_poly.pdbx_seq_one_letter_code
_entity_poly.pdbx_strand_id
1 'polypeptide(L)'
;DGGDKGRGTLDLLLSTTYCRSQMYLSRQLAQLHPELTMPMFSEITHRFQTARPEVRQLLLQYLLPWLHNMELVDPNVPPANPLSYFQA
;
A
#
# COMPACT_ATOMS: atom_id res chain seq x y z
N ASP A 1 -23.20 4.75 37.40
CA ASP A 1 -23.16 3.86 36.23
C ASP A 1 -22.97 4.67 34.94
N GLY A 2 -21.76 5.21 34.69
CA GLY A 2 -21.56 6.19 33.61
C GLY A 2 -20.14 6.29 33.03
N GLY A 3 -19.26 5.32 33.32
CA GLY A 3 -17.84 5.37 32.94
C GLY A 3 -17.49 4.74 31.60
N ASP A 4 -18.38 3.96 30.98
CA ASP A 4 -18.03 3.07 29.86
C ASP A 4 -18.19 3.72 28.47
N LYS A 5 -19.08 4.72 28.35
CA LYS A 5 -19.44 5.35 27.07
C LYS A 5 -18.35 6.27 26.49
N GLY A 6 -17.49 6.83 27.36
CA GLY A 6 -16.41 7.74 26.98
C GLY A 6 -15.20 7.05 26.35
N ARG A 7 -14.90 5.80 26.77
CA ARG A 7 -13.77 5.01 26.22
C ARG A 7 -14.00 4.62 24.77
N GLY A 8 -15.17 4.09 24.44
CA GLY A 8 -15.49 3.68 23.07
C GLY A 8 -15.51 4.85 22.07
N THR A 9 -15.90 6.05 22.50
CA THR A 9 -15.89 7.24 21.64
C THR A 9 -14.46 7.69 21.32
N LEU A 10 -13.57 7.65 22.31
CA LEU A 10 -12.17 8.03 22.14
C LEU A 10 -11.41 7.02 21.28
N ASP A 11 -11.65 5.71 21.48
CA ASP A 11 -11.08 4.65 20.63
C ASP A 11 -11.52 4.79 19.16
N LEU A 12 -12.78 5.15 18.90
CA LEU A 12 -13.28 5.38 17.55
C LEU A 12 -12.61 6.59 16.89
N LEU A 13 -12.45 7.70 17.63
CA LEU A 13 -11.78 8.90 17.13
C LEU A 13 -10.30 8.66 16.85
N LEU A 14 -9.60 7.95 17.73
CA LEU A 14 -8.20 7.56 17.54
C LEU A 14 -8.05 6.62 16.33
N SER A 15 -8.92 5.61 16.22
CA SER A 15 -8.92 4.67 15.08
C SER A 15 -9.16 5.40 13.77
N THR A 16 -10.09 6.35 13.75
CA THR A 16 -10.44 7.13 12.55
C THR A 16 -9.31 8.08 12.13
N THR A 17 -8.73 8.80 13.09
CA THR A 17 -7.61 9.73 12.82
C THR A 17 -6.35 8.97 12.42
N TYR A 18 -6.02 7.88 13.10
CA TYR A 18 -4.88 7.03 12.77
C TYR A 18 -5.01 6.43 11.37
N CYS A 19 -6.18 5.87 11.02
CA CYS A 19 -6.42 5.28 9.70
C CYS A 19 -6.30 6.31 8.57
N ARG A 20 -6.83 7.54 8.77
CA ARG A 20 -6.67 8.65 7.83
C ARG A 20 -5.21 9.07 7.65
N SER A 21 -4.47 9.22 8.75
CA SER A 21 -3.04 9.58 8.71
C SER A 21 -2.21 8.50 8.00
N GLN A 22 -2.52 7.23 8.23
CA GLN A 22 -1.82 6.10 7.61
C GLN A 22 -2.06 6.05 6.09
N MET A 23 -3.29 6.33 5.64
CA MET A 23 -3.59 6.42 4.19
C MET A 23 -2.85 7.58 3.53
N TYR A 24 -2.83 8.75 4.17
CA TYR A 24 -2.09 9.90 3.67
C TYR A 24 -0.59 9.61 3.58
N LEU A 25 -0.02 9.01 4.62
CA LEU A 25 1.39 8.62 4.65
C LEU A 25 1.72 7.61 3.54
N SER A 26 0.89 6.59 3.34
CA SER A 26 1.09 5.62 2.25
C SER A 26 1.12 6.29 0.87
N ARG A 27 0.28 7.31 0.64
CA ARG A 27 0.30 8.07 -0.62
C ARG A 27 1.56 8.91 -0.77
N GLN A 28 1.99 9.59 0.29
CA GLN A 28 3.22 10.40 0.26
C GLN A 28 4.46 9.52 0.04
N LEU A 29 4.53 8.37 0.71
CA LEU A 29 5.64 7.42 0.51
C LEU A 29 5.66 6.86 -0.90
N ALA A 30 4.51 6.48 -1.47
CA ALA A 30 4.47 6.03 -2.85
C ALA A 30 4.97 7.11 -3.83
N GLN A 31 4.70 8.39 -3.57
CA GLN A 31 5.17 9.48 -4.43
C GLN A 31 6.65 9.80 -4.26
N LEU A 32 7.15 9.79 -3.02
CA LEU A 32 8.54 10.18 -2.71
C LEU A 32 9.54 9.04 -2.86
N HIS A 33 9.08 7.79 -2.74
CA HIS A 33 9.91 6.58 -2.69
C HIS A 33 9.36 5.45 -3.59
N PRO A 34 9.36 5.61 -4.92
CA PRO A 34 8.89 4.59 -5.85
C PRO A 34 9.67 3.27 -5.75
N GLU A 35 10.91 3.29 -5.27
CA GLU A 35 11.74 2.11 -5.01
C GLU A 35 11.12 1.14 -3.97
N LEU A 36 10.24 1.64 -3.11
CA LEU A 36 9.55 0.83 -2.11
C LEU A 36 8.29 0.13 -2.65
N THR A 37 7.92 0.38 -3.90
CA THR A 37 6.71 -0.16 -4.53
C THR A 37 6.66 -1.69 -4.48
N MET A 38 7.72 -2.38 -4.88
CA MET A 38 7.76 -3.84 -4.88
C MET A 38 7.74 -4.45 -3.47
N PRO A 39 8.56 -3.97 -2.50
CA PRO A 39 8.45 -4.38 -1.10
C PRO A 39 7.04 -4.20 -0.52
N MET A 40 6.42 -3.05 -0.76
CA MET A 40 5.08 -2.74 -0.24
C MET A 40 4.00 -3.59 -0.91
N PHE A 41 4.08 -3.78 -2.22
CA PHE A 41 3.19 -4.68 -2.95
C PHE A 41 3.27 -6.11 -2.40
N SER A 42 4.48 -6.62 -2.19
CA SER A 42 4.71 -7.97 -1.66
C SER A 42 4.10 -8.14 -0.26
N GLU A 43 4.40 -7.21 0.66
CA GLU A 43 3.89 -7.26 2.04
C GLU A 43 2.36 -7.17 2.09
N ILE A 44 1.77 -6.23 1.34
CA ILE A 44 0.31 -6.04 1.32
C ILE A 44 -0.38 -7.28 0.73
N THR A 45 0.17 -7.87 -0.33
CA THR A 45 -0.37 -9.08 -0.96
C THR A 45 -0.27 -10.28 -0.02
N HIS A 46 0.85 -10.44 0.68
CA HIS A 46 1.04 -11.48 1.68
C HIS A 46 -0.01 -11.35 2.81
N ARG A 47 -0.20 -10.15 3.36
CA ARG A 47 -1.22 -9.87 4.38
C ARG A 47 -2.64 -10.11 3.86
N PHE A 48 -2.90 -9.81 2.59
CA PHE A 48 -4.22 -9.96 1.98
C PHE A 48 -4.70 -11.42 2.00
N GLN A 49 -3.80 -12.39 1.82
CA GLN A 49 -4.12 -13.82 1.78
C GLN A 49 -4.77 -14.30 3.09
N THR A 50 -4.28 -13.80 4.23
CA THR A 50 -4.72 -14.23 5.57
C THR A 50 -5.65 -13.23 6.26
N ALA A 51 -5.84 -12.04 5.69
CA ALA A 51 -6.68 -10.99 6.25
C ALA A 51 -8.19 -11.32 6.22
N ARG A 52 -8.91 -10.82 7.24
CA ARG A 52 -10.38 -10.79 7.29
C ARG A 52 -10.94 -9.88 6.19
N PRO A 53 -12.18 -10.08 5.72
CA PRO A 53 -12.78 -9.30 4.63
C PRO A 53 -12.69 -7.78 4.81
N GLU A 54 -12.93 -7.29 6.02
CA GLU A 54 -12.91 -5.86 6.35
C GLU A 54 -11.49 -5.28 6.22
N VAL A 55 -10.48 -6.07 6.60
CA VAL A 55 -9.06 -5.70 6.51
C VAL A 55 -8.57 -5.79 5.07
N ARG A 56 -9.09 -6.72 4.26
CA ARG A 56 -8.75 -6.82 2.83
C ARG A 56 -9.09 -5.53 2.07
N GLN A 57 -10.26 -4.94 2.32
CA GLN A 57 -10.62 -3.66 1.71
C GLN A 57 -9.67 -2.53 2.11
N LEU A 58 -9.21 -2.52 3.36
CA LEU A 58 -8.23 -1.54 3.83
C LEU A 58 -6.86 -1.74 3.17
N LEU A 59 -6.39 -3.00 3.07
CA LEU A 59 -5.14 -3.36 2.41
C LEU A 59 -5.14 -2.94 0.93
N LEU A 60 -6.26 -3.14 0.21
CA LEU A 60 -6.39 -2.69 -1.18
C LEU A 60 -6.34 -1.16 -1.30
N GLN A 61 -6.94 -0.42 -0.35
CA GLN A 61 -6.85 1.05 -0.33
C GLN A 61 -5.42 1.54 -0.11
N TYR A 62 -4.62 0.85 0.72
CA TYR A 62 -3.20 1.15 0.87
C TYR A 62 -2.39 0.78 -0.37
N LEU A 63 -2.75 -0.31 -1.05
CA LEU A 63 -2.05 -0.78 -2.25
C LEU A 63 -2.20 0.19 -3.43
N LEU A 64 -3.37 0.83 -3.55
CA LEU A 64 -3.73 1.67 -4.68
C LEU A 64 -2.68 2.73 -5.08
N PRO A 65 -2.13 3.56 -4.17
CA PRO A 65 -1.07 4.50 -4.52
C PRO A 65 0.21 3.82 -5.04
N TRP A 66 0.55 2.62 -4.57
CA TRP A 66 1.73 1.88 -5.03
C TRP A 66 1.53 1.27 -6.41
N LEU A 67 0.31 0.88 -6.78
CA LEU A 67 0.01 0.36 -8.12
C LEU A 67 0.34 1.38 -9.22
N HIS A 68 0.20 2.68 -8.94
CA HIS A 68 0.53 3.74 -9.89
C HIS A 68 2.01 3.81 -10.27
N ASN A 69 2.89 3.27 -9.42
CA ASN A 69 4.33 3.22 -9.67
C ASN A 69 4.76 1.97 -10.44
N MET A 70 3.85 1.00 -10.64
CA MET A 70 4.20 -0.22 -11.34
C MET A 70 4.19 0.00 -12.86
N GLU A 71 5.38 -0.14 -13.44
CA GLU A 71 5.55 -0.19 -14.88
C GLU A 71 5.33 -1.62 -15.38
N LEU A 72 4.46 -1.77 -16.38
CA LEU A 72 4.27 -3.04 -17.06
C LEU A 72 5.42 -3.22 -18.05
N VAL A 73 6.28 -4.19 -17.79
CA VAL A 73 7.31 -4.61 -18.73
C VAL A 73 6.64 -5.52 -19.76
N ASP A 74 6.54 -5.07 -21.02
CA ASP A 74 6.13 -5.95 -22.11
C ASP A 74 7.32 -6.85 -22.50
N PRO A 75 7.24 -8.18 -22.29
CA PRO A 75 8.33 -9.09 -22.64
C PRO A 75 8.58 -9.17 -24.15
N ASN A 76 7.66 -8.68 -24.98
CA ASN A 76 7.80 -8.64 -26.44
C ASN A 76 8.45 -7.35 -26.93
N VAL A 77 8.61 -6.34 -26.07
CA VAL A 77 9.29 -5.09 -26.42
C VAL A 77 10.78 -5.25 -26.14
N PRO A 78 11.65 -5.10 -27.17
CA PRO A 78 13.09 -5.16 -26.96
C PRO A 78 13.53 -4.07 -25.97
N PRO A 79 14.56 -4.32 -25.14
CA PRO A 79 14.99 -3.36 -24.13
C PRO A 79 15.32 -2.02 -24.78
N ALA A 80 14.80 -0.93 -24.22
CA ALA A 80 14.98 0.43 -24.74
C ALA A 80 16.46 0.82 -24.92
N ASN A 81 17.36 0.14 -24.21
CA ASN A 81 18.79 0.21 -24.43
C ASN A 81 19.28 -0.97 -25.29
N PRO A 82 19.67 -0.74 -26.56
CA PRO A 82 20.22 -1.79 -27.42
C PRO A 82 21.55 -2.36 -26.90
N LEU A 83 22.23 -1.69 -25.96
CA LEU A 83 23.44 -2.22 -25.32
C LEU A 83 23.16 -3.27 -24.24
N SER A 84 21.91 -3.43 -23.78
CA SER A 84 21.51 -4.44 -22.79
C SER A 84 21.73 -5.87 -23.29
N TYR A 85 21.59 -6.09 -24.61
CA TYR A 85 21.82 -7.39 -25.25
C TYR A 85 23.29 -7.84 -25.22
N PHE A 86 24.24 -6.92 -25.01
CA PHE A 86 25.67 -7.22 -25.10
C PHE A 86 26.34 -7.48 -23.75
N GLN A 87 25.56 -7.50 -22.65
CA GLN A 87 26.07 -7.76 -21.29
C GLN A 87 25.78 -9.18 -20.78
N ALA A 88 25.25 -10.07 -21.62
CA ALA A 88 25.00 -11.49 -21.31
C ALA A 88 26.09 -12.40 -21.89
#